data_AF-A0A670KLC7-F1
#
_entry.id   AF-A0A670KLC7-F1
#
_cell.length_a   1.000
_cell.length_b   1.000
_cell.length_c   1.000
_cell.angle_alpha   90.00
_cell.angle_beta   90.00
_cell.angle_gamma   90.00
#
_symmetry.space_group_name_H-M   'P 1'
#
loop_
_entity.id
_entity.type
_entity.pdbx_description
1 polymer ?
#
loop_
_entity_poly.entity_id
_entity_poly.type
_entity_poly.pdbx_seq_one_letter_code
_entity_poly.pdbx_strand_id
1 'polypeptide(L)'
;MEEDELDLADELEAALQLAPEVQLAIEQVFPSQDPLDRADFNAVEYINTLFPTEQSLANIDDVVNKIKLKIRRLDDNIRTVVRGQTNVGQDGREALEEAQKAIQQLFGKIKDIKDKAEKSEQMVKEITRDIKQLDHAKRHLTTSITTLNHLHMLAGGVDSLEAMTRRRQYGEVANLLQGVVNVLEHFNKYMGIPQIRQLSERVKAAQNELGQQILADFEEAFPSQGSKRAGGPSNVLRDACLVANVLDPRIKQEIIKKFIKQHLSEYLVLFQENQDVAWLDKIDRRYAWIKRQLVDYEEKYVRMFPAEWCMTERIAVDFCHITRSLHCC
;
A
#
# COMPACT_ATOMS: atom_id res chain seq x y z
N MET A 1 -53.29 -53.36 -72.99
CA MET A 1 -52.88 -54.25 -71.89
C MET A 1 -51.45 -54.76 -72.08
N GLU A 2 -50.99 -55.06 -73.30
CA GLU A 2 -49.57 -55.37 -73.55
C GLU A 2 -48.67 -54.11 -73.68
N GLU A 3 -49.16 -52.99 -74.22
CA GLU A 3 -48.35 -51.76 -74.34
C GLU A 3 -48.10 -51.06 -72.98
N ASP A 4 -49.06 -51.06 -72.06
CA ASP A 4 -48.89 -50.46 -70.72
C ASP A 4 -47.93 -51.27 -69.82
N GLU A 5 -47.68 -52.55 -70.11
CA GLU A 5 -46.72 -53.39 -69.37
C GLU A 5 -45.27 -53.17 -69.82
N LEU A 6 -45.06 -52.78 -71.07
CA LEU A 6 -43.73 -52.48 -71.65
C LEU A 6 -43.18 -51.13 -71.17
N ASP A 7 -44.02 -50.09 -71.12
CA ASP A 7 -43.62 -48.76 -70.63
C ASP A 7 -43.22 -48.78 -69.13
N LEU A 8 -43.88 -49.62 -68.33
CA LEU A 8 -43.58 -49.77 -66.90
C LEU A 8 -42.24 -50.50 -66.65
N ALA A 9 -41.83 -51.38 -67.58
CA ALA A 9 -40.56 -52.11 -67.49
C ALA A 9 -39.38 -51.19 -67.81
N ASP A 10 -39.50 -50.36 -68.85
CA ASP A 10 -38.46 -49.42 -69.26
C ASP A 10 -38.26 -48.29 -68.22
N GLU A 11 -39.33 -47.82 -67.57
CA GLU A 11 -39.22 -46.86 -66.44
C GLU A 11 -38.56 -47.47 -65.19
N LEU A 12 -38.79 -48.75 -64.90
CA LEU A 12 -38.18 -49.44 -63.77
C LEU A 12 -36.68 -49.71 -64.01
N GLU A 13 -36.30 -50.00 -65.26
CA GLU A 13 -34.90 -50.21 -65.66
C GLU A 13 -34.09 -48.90 -65.60
N ALA A 14 -34.70 -47.77 -65.96
CA ALA A 14 -34.12 -46.44 -65.79
C ALA A 14 -33.95 -46.03 -64.31
N ALA A 15 -34.87 -46.43 -63.44
CA ALA A 15 -34.80 -46.15 -61.99
C ALA A 15 -33.68 -46.93 -61.26
N LEU A 16 -33.15 -48.00 -61.87
CA LEU A 16 -32.08 -48.84 -61.32
C LEU A 16 -30.66 -48.38 -61.73
N GLN A 17 -30.53 -47.42 -62.65
CA GLN A 17 -29.23 -46.88 -63.07
C GLN A 17 -28.76 -45.73 -62.16
N LEU A 18 -28.06 -46.09 -61.09
CA LEU A 18 -27.40 -45.16 -60.18
C LEU A 18 -26.18 -44.48 -60.85
N ALA A 19 -25.90 -43.23 -60.47
CA ALA A 19 -24.71 -42.52 -60.97
C ALA A 19 -23.40 -43.26 -60.59
N PRO A 20 -22.37 -43.23 -61.46
CA PRO A 20 -21.16 -44.05 -61.30
C PRO A 20 -20.39 -43.77 -60.00
N GLU A 21 -20.44 -42.54 -59.48
CA GLU A 21 -19.83 -42.17 -58.19
C GLU A 21 -20.55 -42.84 -57.00
N VAL A 22 -21.87 -42.99 -57.09
CA VAL A 22 -22.70 -43.61 -56.05
C VAL A 22 -22.48 -45.11 -56.02
N GLN A 23 -22.36 -45.75 -57.18
CA GLN A 23 -22.06 -47.19 -57.29
C GLN A 23 -20.69 -47.54 -56.69
N LEU A 24 -19.65 -46.75 -56.99
CA LEU A 24 -18.32 -46.90 -56.40
C LEU A 24 -18.31 -46.76 -54.87
N ALA A 25 -19.09 -45.81 -54.34
CA ALA A 25 -19.22 -45.62 -52.90
C ALA A 25 -19.98 -46.79 -52.24
N ILE A 26 -21.02 -47.32 -52.89
CA ILE A 26 -21.77 -48.48 -52.40
C ILE A 26 -20.88 -49.73 -52.37
N GLU A 27 -20.09 -50.00 -53.41
CA GLU A 27 -19.17 -51.15 -53.47
C GLU A 27 -18.07 -51.09 -52.39
N GLN A 28 -17.60 -49.89 -52.03
CA GLN A 28 -16.61 -49.71 -50.96
C GLN A 28 -17.18 -49.97 -49.56
N VAL A 29 -18.45 -49.62 -49.33
CA VAL A 29 -19.09 -49.73 -48.01
C VAL A 29 -19.76 -51.09 -47.82
N PHE A 30 -20.26 -51.69 -48.91
CA PHE A 30 -20.93 -52.99 -48.94
C PHE A 30 -20.35 -53.86 -50.07
N PRO A 31 -19.21 -54.54 -49.84
CA PRO A 31 -18.66 -55.46 -50.84
C PRO A 31 -19.54 -56.70 -50.95
N SER A 32 -20.34 -56.79 -52.02
CA SER A 32 -21.12 -57.99 -52.32
C SER A 32 -20.45 -58.85 -53.39
N GLN A 33 -20.54 -60.16 -53.22
CA GLN A 33 -20.14 -61.16 -54.22
C GLN A 33 -21.35 -61.80 -54.90
N ASP A 34 -22.57 -61.35 -54.59
CA ASP A 34 -23.78 -61.88 -55.22
C ASP A 34 -23.87 -61.35 -56.66
N PRO A 35 -23.96 -62.22 -57.69
CA PRO A 35 -24.12 -61.79 -59.08
C PRO A 35 -25.34 -60.88 -59.29
N LEU A 36 -26.37 -61.00 -58.45
CA LEU A 36 -27.59 -60.19 -58.49
C LEU A 36 -27.37 -58.71 -58.11
N ASP A 37 -26.27 -58.40 -57.41
CA ASP A 37 -25.97 -57.04 -56.94
C ASP A 37 -25.11 -56.25 -57.95
N ARG A 38 -24.74 -56.87 -59.08
CA ARG A 38 -23.90 -56.24 -60.11
C ARG A 38 -24.71 -55.34 -61.03
N ALA A 39 -24.16 -54.18 -61.37
CA ALA A 39 -24.79 -53.22 -62.29
C ALA A 39 -24.96 -53.77 -63.73
N ASP A 40 -24.16 -54.76 -64.13
CA ASP A 40 -24.18 -55.43 -65.44
C ASP A 40 -24.94 -56.77 -65.43
N PHE A 41 -25.86 -56.97 -64.47
CA PHE A 41 -26.54 -58.25 -64.29
C PHE A 41 -27.26 -58.73 -65.57
N ASN A 42 -26.78 -59.85 -66.12
CA ASN A 42 -27.41 -60.52 -67.26
C ASN A 42 -28.25 -61.70 -66.77
N ALA A 43 -29.57 -61.54 -66.78
CA ALA A 43 -30.51 -62.57 -66.35
C ALA A 43 -30.38 -63.88 -67.16
N VAL A 44 -30.10 -63.78 -68.47
CA VAL A 44 -29.98 -64.95 -69.35
C VAL A 44 -28.70 -65.73 -69.02
N GLU A 45 -27.58 -65.03 -68.85
CA GLU A 45 -26.31 -65.65 -68.45
C GLU A 45 -26.42 -66.30 -67.06
N TYR A 46 -27.06 -65.63 -66.11
CA TYR A 46 -27.29 -66.14 -64.76
C TYR A 46 -28.21 -67.36 -64.73
N ILE A 47 -29.28 -67.38 -65.53
CA ILE A 47 -30.14 -68.56 -65.68
C ILE A 47 -29.35 -69.71 -66.31
N ASN A 48 -28.50 -69.43 -67.30
CA ASN A 48 -27.65 -70.43 -67.95
C ASN A 48 -26.54 -70.97 -67.04
N THR A 49 -26.07 -70.19 -66.05
CA THR A 49 -25.14 -70.71 -65.01
C THR A 49 -25.85 -71.60 -64.00
N LEU A 50 -27.13 -71.34 -63.72
CA LEU A 50 -27.96 -72.17 -62.85
C LEU A 50 -28.43 -73.47 -63.53
N PHE A 51 -28.68 -73.43 -64.84
CA PHE A 51 -29.11 -74.58 -65.65
C PHE A 51 -28.23 -74.76 -66.90
N PRO A 52 -26.99 -75.28 -66.76
CA PRO A 52 -26.04 -75.37 -67.88
C PRO A 52 -26.38 -76.43 -68.93
N THR A 53 -27.21 -77.42 -68.58
CA THR A 53 -27.59 -78.54 -69.45
C THR A 53 -29.07 -78.88 -69.28
N GLU A 54 -29.69 -79.49 -70.29
CA GLU A 54 -31.12 -79.88 -70.25
C GLU A 54 -31.46 -80.82 -69.07
N GLN A 55 -30.50 -81.61 -68.61
CA GLN A 55 -30.65 -82.49 -67.43
C GLN A 55 -30.76 -81.70 -66.12
N SER A 56 -30.22 -80.49 -66.04
CA SER A 56 -30.28 -79.61 -64.86
C SER A 56 -31.70 -79.06 -64.60
N LEU A 57 -32.55 -79.03 -65.63
CA LEU A 57 -33.95 -78.58 -65.53
C LEU A 57 -34.82 -79.49 -64.62
N ALA A 58 -34.37 -80.71 -64.34
CA ALA A 58 -35.02 -81.59 -63.39
C ALA A 58 -35.07 -81.03 -61.95
N ASN A 59 -34.17 -80.10 -61.59
CA ASN A 59 -34.06 -79.50 -60.25
C ASN A 59 -34.67 -78.09 -60.16
N ILE A 60 -35.52 -77.72 -61.13
CA ILE A 60 -36.06 -76.36 -61.23
C ILE A 60 -36.88 -75.95 -60.00
N ASP A 61 -37.69 -76.85 -59.46
CA ASP A 61 -38.55 -76.58 -58.30
C ASP A 61 -37.74 -76.27 -57.03
N ASP A 62 -36.60 -76.94 -56.83
CA ASP A 62 -35.72 -76.71 -55.69
C ASP A 62 -35.03 -75.34 -55.77
N VAL A 63 -34.58 -74.95 -56.96
CA VAL A 63 -33.98 -73.64 -57.21
C VAL A 63 -35.02 -72.54 -57.01
N VAL A 64 -36.23 -72.72 -57.56
CA VAL A 64 -37.34 -71.78 -57.39
C VAL A 64 -37.72 -71.64 -55.91
N ASN A 65 -37.80 -72.73 -55.15
CA ASN A 65 -38.10 -72.68 -53.72
C ASN A 65 -36.99 -71.97 -52.92
N LYS A 66 -35.72 -72.19 -53.28
CA LYS A 66 -34.58 -71.49 -52.66
C LYS A 66 -34.61 -69.99 -52.94
N ILE A 67 -34.95 -69.59 -54.17
CA ILE A 67 -35.12 -68.18 -54.54
C ILE A 67 -36.31 -67.56 -53.78
N LYS A 68 -37.46 -68.24 -53.72
CA LYS A 68 -38.63 -67.78 -52.95
C LYS A 68 -38.31 -67.60 -51.46
N LEU A 69 -37.51 -68.50 -50.89
CA LEU A 69 -37.09 -68.40 -49.48
C LEU A 69 -36.10 -67.25 -49.26
N LYS A 70 -35.18 -67.02 -50.21
CA LYS A 70 -34.29 -65.84 -50.21
C LYS A 70 -35.08 -64.54 -50.28
N ILE A 71 -36.07 -64.43 -51.17
CA ILE A 71 -36.93 -63.24 -51.31
C ILE A 71 -37.64 -62.94 -49.99
N ARG A 72 -38.29 -63.94 -49.37
CA ARG A 72 -38.97 -63.76 -48.07
C ARG A 72 -38.02 -63.28 -46.97
N ARG A 73 -36.81 -63.84 -46.92
CA ARG A 73 -35.80 -63.42 -45.93
C ARG A 73 -35.32 -61.99 -46.18
N LEU A 74 -35.15 -61.61 -47.45
CA LEU A 74 -34.77 -60.26 -47.83
C LEU A 74 -35.86 -59.26 -47.44
N ASP A 75 -37.13 -59.58 -47.70
CA ASP A 75 -38.28 -58.75 -47.32
C ASP A 75 -38.37 -58.52 -45.80
N ASP A 76 -38.13 -59.57 -45.00
CA ASP A 76 -38.11 -59.44 -43.54
C ASP A 76 -36.92 -58.61 -43.03
N ASN A 77 -35.75 -58.74 -43.66
CA ASN A 77 -34.60 -57.91 -43.36
C ASN A 77 -34.85 -56.44 -43.71
N ILE A 78 -35.39 -56.15 -44.91
CA ILE A 78 -35.76 -54.80 -45.35
C ILE A 78 -36.77 -54.19 -44.38
N ARG A 79 -37.82 -54.93 -44.01
CA ARG A 79 -38.84 -54.45 -43.05
C ARG A 79 -38.23 -54.09 -41.70
N THR A 80 -37.27 -54.90 -41.22
CA THR A 80 -36.59 -54.66 -39.94
C THR A 80 -35.70 -53.42 -40.00
N VAL A 81 -34.91 -53.27 -41.06
CA VAL A 81 -34.02 -52.12 -41.24
C VAL A 81 -34.81 -50.82 -41.41
N VAL A 82 -35.86 -50.83 -42.23
CA VAL A 82 -36.72 -49.65 -42.45
C VAL A 82 -37.38 -49.20 -41.15
N ARG A 83 -37.92 -50.14 -40.35
CA ARG A 83 -38.49 -49.80 -39.03
C ARG A 83 -37.43 -49.29 -38.04
N GLY A 84 -36.23 -49.86 -38.05
CA GLY A 84 -35.12 -49.41 -37.21
C GLY A 84 -34.65 -48.00 -37.57
N GLN A 85 -34.58 -47.67 -38.86
CA GLN A 85 -34.20 -46.34 -39.34
C GLN A 85 -35.24 -45.26 -39.00
N THR A 86 -36.53 -45.55 -39.14
CA THR A 86 -37.59 -44.56 -38.85
C THR A 86 -37.56 -44.10 -37.39
N ASN A 87 -37.38 -45.03 -36.44
CA ASN A 87 -37.36 -44.71 -35.01
C ASN A 87 -36.08 -43.94 -34.63
N VAL A 88 -34.91 -44.39 -35.07
CA VAL A 88 -33.62 -43.74 -34.74
C VAL A 88 -33.54 -42.33 -35.34
N GLY A 89 -34.09 -42.13 -36.54
CA GLY A 89 -34.15 -40.80 -37.17
C GLY A 89 -35.05 -39.82 -36.42
N GLN A 90 -36.17 -40.29 -35.87
CA GLN A 90 -37.08 -39.45 -35.08
C GLN A 90 -36.50 -39.13 -33.70
N ASP A 91 -36.00 -40.14 -32.98
CA ASP A 91 -35.36 -39.95 -31.67
C ASP A 91 -34.14 -39.02 -31.75
N GLY A 92 -33.32 -39.16 -32.80
CA GLY A 92 -32.19 -38.26 -33.04
C GLY A 92 -32.61 -36.82 -33.30
N ARG A 93 -33.75 -36.60 -33.99
CA ARG A 93 -34.29 -35.26 -34.25
C ARG A 93 -34.83 -34.62 -32.98
N GLU A 94 -35.53 -35.38 -32.15
CA GLU A 94 -36.06 -34.92 -30.86
C GLU A 94 -34.93 -34.56 -29.89
N ALA A 95 -33.89 -35.41 -29.77
CA ALA A 95 -32.73 -35.13 -28.95
C ALA A 95 -31.97 -33.87 -29.41
N LEU A 96 -31.87 -33.65 -30.72
CA LEU A 96 -31.24 -32.45 -31.27
C LEU A 96 -32.05 -31.18 -30.96
N GLU A 97 -33.38 -31.25 -31.08
CA GLU A 97 -34.27 -30.13 -30.76
C GLU A 97 -34.24 -29.79 -29.27
N GLU A 98 -34.20 -30.80 -28.40
CA GLU A 98 -34.06 -30.62 -26.96
C GLU A 98 -32.71 -29.99 -26.59
N ALA A 99 -31.61 -30.47 -27.19
CA ALA A 99 -30.29 -29.88 -27.02
C ALA A 99 -30.27 -28.41 -27.49
N GLN A 100 -30.90 -28.10 -28.63
CA GLN A 100 -30.98 -26.74 -29.15
C GLN A 100 -31.77 -25.81 -28.19
N LYS A 101 -32.88 -26.29 -27.62
CA LYS A 101 -33.64 -25.55 -26.60
C LYS A 101 -32.83 -25.33 -25.33
N ALA A 102 -32.12 -26.36 -24.85
CA ALA A 102 -31.26 -26.24 -23.67
C ALA A 102 -30.12 -25.23 -23.89
N ILE A 103 -29.51 -25.23 -25.07
CA ILE A 103 -28.47 -24.27 -25.45
C ILE A 103 -29.04 -22.84 -25.48
N GLN A 104 -30.22 -22.63 -26.07
CA GLN A 104 -30.87 -21.31 -26.07
C GLN A 104 -31.15 -20.81 -24.65
N GLN A 105 -31.66 -21.68 -23.77
CA GLN A 105 -31.87 -21.33 -22.37
C GLN A 105 -30.56 -20.99 -21.65
N LEU A 106 -29.49 -21.73 -21.94
CA LEU A 106 -28.17 -21.46 -21.37
C LEU A 106 -27.63 -20.09 -21.81
N PHE A 107 -27.77 -19.74 -23.10
CA PHE A 107 -27.39 -18.41 -23.59
C PHE A 107 -28.20 -17.31 -22.91
N GLY A 108 -29.50 -17.52 -22.68
CA GLY A 108 -30.33 -16.60 -21.89
C GLY A 108 -29.80 -16.41 -20.48
N LYS A 109 -29.52 -17.51 -19.77
CA LYS A 109 -28.96 -17.47 -18.41
C LYS A 109 -27.58 -16.79 -18.36
N ILE A 110 -26.70 -17.06 -19.33
CA ILE A 110 -25.38 -16.41 -19.41
C ILE A 110 -25.53 -14.91 -19.62
N LYS A 111 -26.47 -14.49 -20.49
CA LYS A 111 -26.76 -13.08 -20.71
C LYS A 111 -27.28 -12.41 -19.43
N ASP A 112 -28.22 -13.04 -18.74
CA ASP A 112 -28.75 -12.52 -17.48
C ASP A 112 -27.67 -12.40 -16.39
N ILE A 113 -26.77 -13.38 -16.30
CA ILE A 113 -25.64 -13.35 -15.36
C ILE A 113 -24.70 -12.19 -15.73
N LYS A 114 -24.39 -12.01 -17.02
CA LYS A 114 -23.54 -10.92 -17.49
C LYS A 114 -24.15 -9.56 -17.15
N ASP A 115 -25.43 -9.36 -17.45
CA ASP A 115 -26.13 -8.10 -17.19
C ASP A 115 -26.21 -7.79 -15.68
N LYS A 116 -26.41 -8.82 -14.83
CA LYS A 116 -26.36 -8.68 -13.37
C LYS A 116 -24.95 -8.38 -12.87
N ALA A 117 -23.93 -9.04 -13.42
CA ALA A 117 -22.53 -8.80 -13.07
C ALA A 117 -22.11 -7.37 -13.41
N GLU A 118 -22.49 -6.86 -14.58
CA GLU A 118 -22.20 -5.48 -15.01
C GLU A 118 -22.90 -4.45 -14.12
N LYS A 119 -24.17 -4.66 -13.77
CA LYS A 119 -24.89 -3.82 -12.80
C LYS A 119 -24.24 -3.86 -11.41
N SER A 120 -23.79 -5.04 -10.97
CA SER A 120 -23.08 -5.20 -9.70
C SER A 120 -21.73 -4.47 -9.70
N GLU A 121 -20.96 -4.58 -10.79
CA GLU A 121 -19.70 -3.87 -10.97
C GLU A 121 -19.90 -2.35 -10.92
N GLN A 122 -20.91 -1.84 -11.63
CA GLN A 122 -21.23 -0.40 -11.62
C GLN A 122 -21.61 0.08 -10.22
N MET A 123 -22.45 -0.68 -9.50
CA MET A 123 -22.81 -0.36 -8.12
C MET A 123 -21.59 -0.32 -7.20
N VAL A 124 -20.68 -1.30 -7.31
CA VAL A 124 -19.43 -1.32 -6.52
C VAL A 124 -18.52 -0.14 -6.87
N LYS A 125 -18.43 0.24 -8.15
CA LYS A 125 -17.67 1.44 -8.57
C LYS A 125 -18.22 2.72 -7.95
N GLU A 126 -19.54 2.86 -7.88
CA GLU A 126 -20.19 4.01 -7.24
C GLU A 126 -19.95 4.03 -5.73
N ILE A 127 -20.16 2.90 -5.06
CA ILE A 127 -19.91 2.77 -3.61
C ILE A 127 -18.44 3.12 -3.29
N THR A 128 -17.48 2.58 -4.04
CA THR A 128 -16.06 2.84 -3.80
C THR A 128 -15.66 4.28 -4.11
N ARG A 129 -16.30 4.94 -5.07
CA ARG A 129 -16.13 6.38 -5.33
C ARG A 129 -16.61 7.21 -4.14
N ASP A 130 -17.79 6.91 -3.62
CA ASP A 130 -18.40 7.66 -2.52
C ASP A 130 -17.61 7.45 -1.21
N ILE A 131 -17.11 6.22 -0.97
CA ILE A 131 -16.17 5.92 0.13
C ILE A 131 -14.91 6.78 0.02
N LYS A 132 -14.32 6.92 -1.17
CA LYS A 132 -13.14 7.78 -1.37
C LYS A 132 -13.46 9.24 -1.07
N GLN A 133 -14.61 9.75 -1.53
CA GLN A 133 -15.03 11.12 -1.21
C GLN A 133 -15.21 11.33 0.29
N LEU A 134 -15.81 10.36 0.98
CA LEU A 134 -15.96 10.40 2.43
C LEU A 134 -14.60 10.38 3.16
N ASP A 135 -13.64 9.59 2.68
CA ASP A 135 -12.29 9.55 3.25
C ASP A 135 -11.57 10.89 3.07
N HIS A 136 -11.67 11.51 1.88
CA HIS A 136 -11.17 12.86 1.66
C HIS A 136 -11.82 13.86 2.61
N ALA A 137 -13.15 13.84 2.75
CA ALA A 137 -13.87 14.72 3.67
C ALA A 137 -13.42 14.51 5.12
N LYS A 138 -13.33 13.25 5.58
CA LYS A 138 -12.84 12.91 6.92
C LYS A 138 -11.43 13.44 7.14
N ARG A 139 -10.50 13.18 6.21
CA ARG A 139 -9.11 13.65 6.29
C ARG A 139 -9.02 15.17 6.34
N HIS A 140 -9.77 15.87 5.49
CA HIS A 140 -9.81 17.33 5.49
C HIS A 140 -10.38 17.88 6.79
N LEU A 141 -11.48 17.31 7.30
CA LEU A 141 -12.07 17.71 8.58
C LEU A 141 -11.11 17.47 9.74
N THR A 142 -10.49 16.30 9.84
CA THR A 142 -9.49 16.01 10.89
C THR A 142 -8.33 17.01 10.81
N THR A 143 -7.80 17.26 9.61
CA THR A 143 -6.70 18.23 9.42
C THR A 143 -7.11 19.63 9.87
N SER A 144 -8.31 20.07 9.50
CA SER A 144 -8.84 21.38 9.89
C SER A 144 -9.05 21.50 11.40
N ILE A 145 -9.63 20.47 12.05
CA ILE A 145 -9.84 20.43 13.50
C ILE A 145 -8.50 20.48 14.24
N THR A 146 -7.52 19.65 13.84
CA THR A 146 -6.18 19.64 14.45
C THR A 146 -5.49 20.99 14.27
N THR A 147 -5.57 21.59 13.07
CA THR A 147 -4.98 22.91 12.81
C THR A 147 -5.63 23.99 13.65
N LEU A 148 -6.96 23.97 13.81
CA LEU A 148 -7.68 24.93 14.64
C LEU A 148 -7.35 24.76 16.12
N ASN A 149 -7.27 23.53 16.62
CA ASN A 149 -6.85 23.24 17.99
C ASN A 149 -5.43 23.72 18.25
N HIS A 150 -4.49 23.47 17.33
CA HIS A 150 -3.13 23.99 17.43
C HIS A 150 -3.08 25.51 17.37
N LEU A 151 -3.92 26.16 16.57
CA LEU A 151 -4.01 27.62 16.53
C LEU A 151 -4.51 28.19 17.87
N HIS A 152 -5.54 27.55 18.45
CA HIS A 152 -6.05 27.91 19.77
C HIS A 152 -4.98 27.74 20.86
N MET A 153 -4.26 26.61 20.85
CA MET A 153 -3.13 26.36 21.75
C MET A 153 -2.02 27.39 21.56
N LEU A 154 -1.70 27.76 20.32
CA LEU A 154 -0.69 28.78 20.02
C LEU A 154 -1.11 30.14 20.59
N ALA A 155 -2.31 30.60 20.26
CA ALA A 155 -2.81 31.90 20.73
C ALA A 155 -2.88 31.99 22.26
N GLY A 156 -3.54 31.02 22.91
CA GLY A 156 -3.61 30.99 24.39
C GLY A 156 -2.26 30.74 25.05
N GLY A 157 -1.38 29.99 24.38
CA GLY A 157 -0.01 29.72 24.82
C GLY A 157 0.86 30.97 24.81
N VAL A 158 0.77 31.81 23.77
CA VAL A 158 1.48 33.11 23.72
C VAL A 158 1.01 34.02 24.86
N ASP A 159 -0.29 34.15 25.06
CA ASP A 159 -0.85 35.01 26.11
C ASP A 159 -0.43 34.53 27.52
N SER A 160 -0.44 33.21 27.73
CA SER A 160 0.02 32.59 28.99
C SER A 160 1.53 32.75 29.19
N LEU A 161 2.32 32.62 28.12
CA LEU A 161 3.76 32.79 28.14
C LEU A 161 4.15 34.22 28.52
N GLU A 162 3.52 35.23 27.90
CA GLU A 162 3.73 36.64 28.25
C GLU A 162 3.34 36.93 29.71
N ALA A 163 2.24 36.37 30.21
CA ALA A 163 1.80 36.54 31.58
C ALA A 163 2.77 35.91 32.60
N MET A 164 3.25 34.68 32.34
CA MET A 164 4.20 33.99 33.22
C MET A 164 5.60 34.61 33.19
N THR A 165 6.03 35.13 32.04
CA THR A 165 7.27 35.90 31.89
C THR A 165 7.28 37.10 32.85
N ARG A 166 6.19 37.88 32.88
CA ARG A 166 6.02 39.03 33.80
C ARG A 166 6.06 38.63 35.28
N ARG A 167 5.58 37.42 35.62
CA ARG A 167 5.57 36.89 37.00
C ARG A 167 6.86 36.17 37.39
N ARG A 168 7.82 36.03 36.47
CA ARG A 168 9.10 35.30 36.66
C ARG A 168 8.93 33.82 37.03
N GLN A 169 7.88 33.16 36.53
CA GLN A 169 7.61 31.75 36.82
C GLN A 169 8.36 30.81 35.87
N TYR A 170 9.69 30.79 35.94
CA TYR A 170 10.54 30.08 34.96
C TYR A 170 10.25 28.57 34.85
N GLY A 171 9.88 27.91 35.96
CA GLY A 171 9.62 26.45 35.96
C GLY A 171 8.47 26.02 35.04
N GLU A 172 7.37 26.77 35.04
CA GLU A 172 6.22 26.50 34.16
C GLU A 172 6.44 27.03 32.73
N VAL A 173 7.19 28.14 32.61
CA VAL A 173 7.55 28.74 31.32
C VAL A 173 8.34 27.77 30.45
N ALA A 174 9.26 26.98 31.00
CA ALA A 174 10.07 26.05 30.21
C ALA A 174 9.20 25.04 29.44
N ASN A 175 8.23 24.42 30.12
CA ASN A 175 7.33 23.43 29.51
C ASN A 175 6.36 24.08 28.51
N LEU A 176 5.78 25.24 28.87
CA LEU A 176 4.88 25.95 27.97
C LEU A 176 5.62 26.43 26.72
N LEU A 177 6.81 27.01 26.88
CA LEU A 177 7.62 27.50 25.77
C LEU A 177 7.96 26.37 24.81
N GLN A 178 8.37 25.20 25.32
CA GLN A 178 8.65 24.04 24.47
C GLN A 178 7.40 23.63 23.67
N GLY A 179 6.23 23.57 24.32
CA GLY A 179 4.97 23.25 23.66
C GLY A 179 4.59 24.27 22.57
N VAL A 180 4.72 25.57 22.88
CA VAL A 180 4.44 26.67 21.95
C VAL A 180 5.39 26.64 20.75
N VAL A 181 6.68 26.40 20.96
CA VAL A 181 7.67 26.27 19.88
C VAL A 181 7.36 25.08 18.98
N ASN A 182 7.05 23.92 19.56
CA ASN A 182 6.66 22.72 18.80
C ASN A 182 5.40 22.98 17.95
N VAL A 183 4.38 23.62 18.52
CA VAL A 183 3.16 24.00 17.78
C VAL A 183 3.49 25.00 16.66
N LEU A 184 4.37 25.96 16.92
CA LEU A 184 4.78 26.96 15.93
C LEU A 184 5.49 26.32 14.72
N GLU A 185 6.26 25.23 14.91
CA GLU A 185 6.90 24.51 13.81
C GLU A 185 5.89 23.96 12.80
N HIS A 186 4.75 23.43 13.28
CA HIS A 186 3.65 22.98 12.43
C HIS A 186 3.05 24.13 11.59
N PHE A 187 3.17 25.37 12.06
CA PHE A 187 2.66 26.56 11.39
C PHE A 187 3.64 27.24 10.43
N ASN A 188 4.88 26.76 10.30
CA ASN A 188 5.88 27.35 9.41
C ASN A 188 5.40 27.48 7.96
N LYS A 189 4.58 26.54 7.47
CA LYS A 189 4.01 26.57 6.11
C LYS A 189 2.91 27.63 5.93
N TYR A 190 2.35 28.12 7.02
CA TYR A 190 1.25 29.08 7.05
C TYR A 190 1.70 30.51 7.39
N MET A 191 3.02 30.76 7.39
CA MET A 191 3.61 32.08 7.70
C MET A 191 3.22 33.20 6.72
N GLY A 192 2.60 32.87 5.59
CA GLY A 192 1.98 33.86 4.70
C GLY A 192 0.73 34.52 5.28
N ILE A 193 0.11 33.92 6.31
CA ILE A 193 -1.07 34.47 6.99
C ILE A 193 -0.61 35.52 8.03
N PRO A 194 -1.02 36.79 7.92
CA PRO A 194 -0.53 37.87 8.79
C PRO A 194 -0.74 37.60 10.28
N GLN A 195 -1.86 36.99 10.67
CA GLN A 195 -2.20 36.71 12.07
C GLN A 195 -1.27 35.66 12.69
N ILE A 196 -0.93 34.60 11.93
CA ILE A 196 0.01 33.56 12.38
C ILE A 196 1.42 34.14 12.48
N ARG A 197 1.80 34.98 11.51
CA ARG A 197 3.07 35.69 11.56
C ARG A 197 3.17 36.60 12.79
N GLN A 198 2.12 37.35 13.12
CA GLN A 198 2.09 38.18 14.31
C GLN A 198 2.24 37.35 15.60
N LEU A 199 1.58 36.19 15.69
CA LEU A 199 1.76 35.27 16.82
C LEU A 199 3.20 34.77 16.90
N SER A 200 3.81 34.39 15.77
CA SER A 200 5.23 33.99 15.72
C SER A 200 6.17 35.10 16.20
N GLU A 201 5.92 36.34 15.77
CA GLU A 201 6.70 37.51 16.19
C GLU A 201 6.55 37.79 17.69
N ARG A 202 5.35 37.64 18.25
CA ARG A 202 5.12 37.72 19.71
C ARG A 202 5.86 36.63 20.48
N VAL A 203 5.86 35.38 20.00
CA VAL A 203 6.65 34.28 20.63
C VAL A 203 8.14 34.64 20.63
N LYS A 204 8.68 35.13 19.51
CA LYS A 204 10.09 35.54 19.44
C LYS A 204 10.40 36.71 20.36
N ALA A 205 9.49 37.68 20.48
CA ALA A 205 9.64 38.79 21.41
C ALA A 205 9.68 38.29 22.86
N ALA A 206 8.76 37.39 23.24
CA ALA A 206 8.74 36.77 24.57
C ALA A 206 10.01 35.94 24.84
N GLN A 207 10.53 35.20 23.85
CA GLN A 207 11.80 34.47 23.96
C GLN A 207 12.99 35.40 24.22
N ASN A 208 13.06 36.53 23.51
CA ASN A 208 14.12 37.52 23.70
C ASN A 208 14.01 38.21 25.07
N GLU A 209 12.80 38.58 25.48
CA GLU A 209 12.53 39.16 26.80
C GLU A 209 12.94 38.19 27.92
N LEU A 210 12.51 36.92 27.83
CA LEU A 210 12.92 35.86 28.77
C LEU A 210 14.44 35.69 28.80
N GLY A 211 15.10 35.65 27.65
CA GLY A 211 16.56 35.55 27.58
C GLY A 211 17.27 36.71 28.28
N GLN A 212 16.84 37.95 28.02
CA GLN A 212 17.39 39.14 28.67
C GLN A 212 17.11 39.15 30.18
N GLN A 213 15.90 38.78 30.58
CA GLN A 213 15.48 38.72 31.97
C GLN A 213 16.27 37.67 32.75
N ILE A 214 16.47 36.48 32.20
CA ILE A 214 17.32 35.44 32.80
C ILE A 214 18.75 35.95 32.94
N LEU A 215 19.33 36.55 31.90
CA LEU A 215 20.70 37.09 31.97
C LEU A 215 20.83 38.17 33.06
N ALA A 216 19.84 39.06 33.19
CA ALA A 216 19.82 40.08 34.24
C ALA A 216 19.70 39.47 35.65
N ASP A 217 18.86 38.45 35.82
CA ASP A 217 18.69 37.74 37.10
C ASP A 217 19.99 37.02 37.51
N PHE A 218 20.72 36.46 36.55
CA PHE A 218 22.04 35.89 36.78
C PHE A 218 23.10 36.96 37.13
N GLU A 219 23.05 38.14 36.52
CA GLU A 219 23.94 39.25 36.88
C GLU A 219 23.67 39.80 38.28
N GLU A 220 22.39 39.90 38.68
CA GLU A 220 22.00 40.32 40.03
C GLU A 220 22.41 39.30 41.09
N ALA A 221 22.25 38.00 40.81
CA ALA A 221 22.68 36.95 41.71
C ALA A 221 24.21 36.88 41.85
N PHE A 222 24.95 37.13 40.77
CA PHE A 222 26.39 37.00 40.69
C PHE A 222 27.10 38.31 40.26
N PRO A 223 27.06 39.37 41.08
CA PRO A 223 27.59 40.68 40.70
C PRO A 223 29.12 40.67 40.63
N SER A 224 29.69 41.27 39.59
CA SER A 224 31.14 41.42 39.42
C SER A 224 31.75 42.37 40.45
N GLN A 225 32.31 41.81 41.52
CA GLN A 225 33.14 42.45 42.56
C GLN A 225 32.50 43.63 43.33
N GLY A 226 32.36 43.47 44.66
CA GLY A 226 32.18 44.60 45.61
C GLY A 226 30.78 44.86 46.17
N SER A 227 29.73 44.17 45.69
CA SER A 227 28.39 44.27 46.33
C SER A 227 28.24 43.26 47.47
N LYS A 228 27.83 43.73 48.65
CA LYS A 228 27.90 43.01 49.94
C LYS A 228 26.93 41.81 50.09
N ARG A 229 26.19 41.41 49.05
CA ARG A 229 25.38 40.19 49.06
C ARG A 229 25.35 39.57 47.67
N ALA A 230 26.16 38.54 47.44
CA ALA A 230 25.93 37.63 46.32
C ALA A 230 24.62 36.88 46.60
N GLY A 231 23.67 36.94 45.67
CA GLY A 231 22.50 36.08 45.69
C GLY A 231 22.99 34.64 45.56
N GLY A 232 22.84 33.86 46.61
CA GLY A 232 23.22 32.44 46.59
C GLY A 232 22.43 31.64 45.55
N PRO A 233 22.74 30.35 45.38
CA PRO A 233 21.97 29.46 44.53
C PRO A 233 20.48 29.53 44.88
N SER A 234 19.64 29.76 43.87
CA SER A 234 18.19 29.92 44.03
C SER A 234 17.45 28.91 43.16
N ASN A 235 16.32 28.40 43.66
CA ASN A 235 15.41 27.56 42.87
C ASN A 235 14.93 28.30 41.62
N VAL A 236 14.78 29.63 41.68
CA VAL A 236 14.38 30.46 40.54
C VAL A 236 15.45 30.43 39.44
N LEU A 237 16.74 30.48 39.79
CA LEU A 237 17.85 30.40 38.83
C LEU A 237 18.00 29.00 38.24
N ARG A 238 17.76 27.96 39.05
CA ARG A 238 17.71 26.58 38.56
C ARG A 238 16.61 26.42 37.51
N ASP A 239 15.43 26.93 37.79
CA ASP A 239 14.31 26.85 36.86
C ASP A 239 14.56 27.73 35.62
N ALA A 240 15.28 28.86 35.77
CA ALA A 240 15.76 29.67 34.64
C ALA A 240 16.75 28.92 33.73
N CYS A 241 17.61 28.06 34.28
CA CYS A 241 18.47 27.19 33.47
C CYS A 241 17.66 26.22 32.60
N LEU A 242 16.50 25.73 33.08
CA LEU A 242 15.61 24.88 32.30
C LEU A 242 15.03 25.65 31.11
N VAL A 243 14.61 26.91 31.32
CA VAL A 243 14.16 27.79 30.22
C VAL A 243 15.30 28.08 29.24
N ALA A 244 16.51 28.32 29.73
CA ALA A 244 17.69 28.58 28.89
C ALA A 244 18.08 27.39 27.98
N ASN A 245 17.72 26.16 28.35
CA ASN A 245 17.89 24.99 27.48
C ASN A 245 16.90 24.96 26.31
N VAL A 246 15.71 25.53 26.48
CA VAL A 246 14.66 25.61 25.45
C VAL A 246 14.84 26.84 24.54
N LEU A 247 15.47 27.89 25.07
CA LEU A 247 15.82 29.10 24.32
C LEU A 247 17.01 28.89 23.36
N ASP A 248 17.40 29.96 22.68
CA ASP A 248 18.60 29.98 21.82
C ASP A 248 19.85 29.56 22.64
N PRO A 249 20.65 28.60 22.14
CA PRO A 249 21.89 28.16 22.79
C PRO A 249 22.86 29.29 23.17
N ARG A 250 22.78 30.45 22.52
CA ARG A 250 23.56 31.66 22.88
C ARG A 250 23.32 32.11 24.32
N ILE A 251 22.07 32.05 24.79
CA ILE A 251 21.73 32.46 26.17
C ILE A 251 22.43 31.55 27.17
N LYS A 252 22.35 30.23 26.96
CA LYS A 252 23.10 29.25 27.75
C LYS A 252 24.60 29.53 27.74
N GLN A 253 25.19 29.80 26.58
CA GLN A 253 26.63 30.10 26.47
C GLN A 253 27.02 31.37 27.24
N GLU A 254 26.21 32.43 27.17
CA GLU A 254 26.46 33.66 27.90
C GLU A 254 26.34 33.48 29.42
N ILE A 255 25.35 32.71 29.90
CA ILE A 255 25.22 32.36 31.33
C ILE A 255 26.47 31.61 31.80
N ILE A 256 26.87 30.56 31.08
CA ILE A 256 28.05 29.76 31.39
C ILE A 256 29.30 30.64 31.44
N LYS A 257 29.54 31.45 30.41
CA LYS A 257 30.71 32.31 30.29
C LYS A 257 30.78 33.34 31.41
N LYS A 258 29.66 34.00 31.74
CA LYS A 258 29.60 34.99 32.83
C LYS A 258 29.82 34.34 34.19
N PHE A 259 29.20 33.19 34.43
CA PHE A 259 29.38 32.46 35.68
C PHE A 259 30.84 32.03 35.88
N ILE A 260 31.48 31.44 34.87
CA ILE A 260 32.88 31.01 34.96
C ILE A 260 33.81 32.22 35.16
N LYS A 261 33.61 33.30 34.40
CA LYS A 261 34.40 34.53 34.55
C LYS A 261 34.28 35.10 35.96
N GLN A 262 33.08 35.09 36.53
CA GLN A 262 32.85 35.53 37.90
C GLN A 262 33.54 34.62 38.91
N HIS A 263 33.39 33.30 38.77
CA HIS A 263 33.97 32.32 39.68
C HIS A 263 35.51 32.34 39.66
N LEU A 264 36.11 32.60 38.50
CA LEU A 264 37.56 32.77 38.33
C LEU A 264 38.05 34.20 38.55
N SER A 265 37.17 35.15 38.88
CA SER A 265 37.57 36.55 39.10
C SER A 265 38.50 36.71 40.31
N GLU A 266 38.28 35.93 41.37
CA GLU A 266 39.15 35.92 42.55
C GLU A 266 40.57 35.44 42.18
N TYR A 267 40.69 34.43 41.33
CA TYR A 267 41.98 33.97 40.80
C TYR A 267 42.72 35.08 40.05
N LEU A 268 42.00 35.80 39.20
CA LEU A 268 42.53 36.92 38.43
C LEU A 268 42.97 38.09 39.31
N VAL A 269 42.56 38.19 40.57
CA VAL A 269 43.04 39.20 41.53
C VAL A 269 44.21 38.66 42.35
N LEU A 270 44.09 37.42 42.85
CA LEU A 270 45.09 36.80 43.70
C LEU A 270 46.42 36.51 42.98
N PHE A 271 46.38 36.21 41.68
CA PHE A 271 47.55 35.79 40.90
C PHE A 271 47.90 36.78 39.77
N GLN A 272 47.59 38.07 39.96
CA GLN A 272 48.06 39.15 39.08
C GLN A 272 49.59 39.25 39.10
N GLU A 273 50.20 39.69 37.99
CA GLU A 273 51.66 39.82 37.83
C GLU A 273 52.34 40.64 38.94
N ASN A 274 51.61 41.54 39.59
CA ASN A 274 52.07 42.37 40.71
C ASN A 274 52.05 41.67 42.08
N GLN A 275 51.59 40.41 42.17
CA GLN A 275 51.55 39.62 43.40
C GLN A 275 52.70 38.60 43.45
N ASP A 276 53.35 38.47 44.60
CA ASP A 276 54.48 37.54 44.81
C ASP A 276 54.12 36.05 44.56
N VAL A 277 52.81 35.72 44.60
CA VAL A 277 52.30 34.37 44.35
C VAL A 277 52.02 34.06 42.87
N ALA A 278 52.23 35.03 41.97
CA ALA A 278 51.93 34.90 40.55
C ALA A 278 53.00 34.18 39.73
N TRP A 279 54.17 33.86 40.29
CA TRP A 279 55.23 33.19 39.54
C TRP A 279 54.97 31.68 39.34
N LEU A 280 55.55 31.11 38.27
CA LEU A 280 55.37 29.70 37.88
C LEU A 280 55.84 28.70 38.95
N ASP A 281 56.71 29.13 39.86
CA ASP A 281 57.22 28.32 40.98
C ASP A 281 56.14 28.02 42.03
N LYS A 282 54.97 28.66 41.95
CA LYS A 282 53.80 28.42 42.84
C LYS A 282 52.68 27.61 42.18
N ILE A 283 53.00 26.73 41.22
CA ILE A 283 52.01 25.89 40.55
C ILE A 283 51.17 25.04 41.54
N ASP A 284 51.78 24.55 42.62
CA ASP A 284 51.08 23.80 43.68
C ASP A 284 50.00 24.64 44.37
N ARG A 285 50.23 25.94 44.54
CA ARG A 285 49.25 26.86 45.14
C ARG A 285 48.09 27.14 44.18
N ARG A 286 48.38 27.29 42.87
CA ARG A 286 47.36 27.44 41.83
C ARG A 286 46.48 26.18 41.73
N TYR A 287 47.10 25.00 41.76
CA TYR A 287 46.40 23.71 41.76
C TYR A 287 45.54 23.51 43.04
N ALA A 288 46.10 23.83 44.21
CA ALA A 288 45.35 23.76 45.46
C ALA A 288 44.18 24.75 45.49
N TRP A 289 44.33 25.93 44.88
CA TRP A 289 43.25 26.91 44.77
C TRP A 289 42.10 26.39 43.90
N ILE A 290 42.37 25.93 42.66
CA ILE A 290 41.31 25.44 41.77
C ILE A 290 40.63 24.20 42.37
N LYS A 291 41.36 23.32 43.04
CA LYS A 291 40.76 22.16 43.73
C LYS A 291 39.74 22.59 44.79
N ARG A 292 40.06 23.61 45.59
CA ARG A 292 39.12 24.15 46.60
C ARG A 292 37.89 24.78 45.94
N GLN A 293 38.08 25.52 44.85
CA GLN A 293 36.97 26.16 44.13
C GLN A 293 36.03 25.14 43.48
N LEU A 294 36.57 24.06 42.90
CA LEU A 294 35.74 22.99 42.35
C LEU A 294 34.91 22.28 43.44
N VAL A 295 35.49 22.06 44.62
CA VAL A 295 34.74 21.52 45.77
C VAL A 295 33.65 22.50 46.23
N ASP A 296 33.97 23.79 46.34
CA ASP A 296 33.00 24.83 46.69
C ASP A 296 31.84 24.90 45.67
N TYR A 297 32.16 24.73 44.39
CA TYR A 297 31.20 24.63 43.31
C TYR A 297 30.27 23.42 43.45
N GLU A 298 30.83 22.24 43.69
CA GLU A 298 30.07 20.99 43.87
C GLU A 298 29.13 21.05 45.08
N GLU A 299 29.55 21.70 46.17
CA GLU A 299 28.72 21.83 47.37
C GLU A 299 27.57 22.83 47.17
N LYS A 300 27.82 23.96 46.50
CA LYS A 300 26.86 25.09 46.45
C LYS A 300 26.03 25.14 45.17
N TYR A 301 26.62 24.86 44.02
CA TYR A 301 26.04 25.23 42.72
C TYR A 301 25.69 24.04 41.83
N VAL A 302 26.15 22.83 42.14
CA VAL A 302 25.91 21.62 41.32
C VAL A 302 24.42 21.32 41.08
N ARG A 303 23.55 21.67 42.05
CA ARG A 303 22.10 21.45 41.95
C ARG A 303 21.35 22.54 41.17
N MET A 304 22.01 23.65 40.88
CA MET A 304 21.43 24.79 40.18
C MET A 304 21.57 24.66 38.66
N PHE A 305 22.70 24.12 38.19
CA PHE A 305 22.95 23.90 36.78
C PHE A 305 22.57 22.47 36.34
N PRO A 306 21.99 22.29 35.14
CA PRO A 306 21.79 20.97 34.57
C PRO A 306 23.12 20.23 34.39
N ALA A 307 23.16 18.93 34.67
CA ALA A 307 24.37 18.11 34.56
C ALA A 307 24.99 18.15 33.15
N GLU A 308 24.15 18.23 32.11
CA GLU A 308 24.54 18.34 30.70
C GLU A 308 25.36 19.60 30.36
N TRP A 309 25.40 20.59 31.26
CA TRP A 309 26.19 21.80 31.04
C TRP A 309 27.68 21.55 31.30
N CYS A 310 28.05 20.47 32.01
CA CYS A 310 29.43 20.08 32.32
C CYS A 310 30.23 21.27 32.88
N MET A 311 29.67 21.95 33.87
CA MET A 311 30.22 23.19 34.40
C MET A 311 31.59 22.99 35.06
N THR A 312 31.79 21.88 35.78
CA THR A 312 33.06 21.54 36.43
C THR A 312 34.20 21.46 35.41
N GLU A 313 33.97 20.76 34.29
CA GLU A 313 34.92 20.61 33.21
C GLU A 313 35.21 21.96 32.54
N ARG A 314 34.18 22.78 32.30
CA ARG A 314 34.35 24.11 31.70
C ARG A 314 35.13 25.06 32.59
N ILE A 315 34.87 25.07 33.89
CA ILE A 315 35.64 25.87 34.86
C ILE A 315 37.12 25.47 34.81
N ALA A 316 37.42 24.16 34.79
CA ALA A 316 38.79 23.66 34.72
C ALA A 316 39.49 24.05 33.40
N VAL A 317 38.80 23.94 32.27
CA VAL A 317 39.33 24.33 30.95
C VAL A 317 39.62 25.82 30.88
N ASP A 318 38.68 26.67 31.31
CA ASP A 318 38.88 28.12 31.32
C ASP A 318 39.98 28.55 32.30
N PHE A 319 40.10 27.89 33.46
CA PHE A 319 41.22 28.08 34.36
C PHE A 319 42.58 27.78 33.69
N CYS A 320 42.68 26.69 32.94
CA CYS A 320 43.87 26.34 32.17
C CYS A 320 44.17 27.40 31.09
N HIS A 321 43.14 27.90 30.38
CA HIS A 321 43.31 28.95 29.38
C HIS A 321 43.81 30.26 30.00
N ILE A 322 43.22 30.70 31.11
CA ILE A 322 43.64 31.90 31.84
C ILE A 322 45.08 31.75 32.31
N THR A 323 45.42 30.61 32.94
CA THR A 323 46.77 30.35 33.45
C THR A 323 47.80 30.33 32.32
N ARG A 324 47.48 29.74 31.16
CA ARG A 324 48.34 29.80 29.98
C ARG A 324 48.54 31.24 29.49
N SER A 325 47.47 32.04 29.42
CA SER A 325 47.55 33.41 28.93
C SER A 325 48.38 34.34 29.84
N LEU A 326 48.31 34.13 31.16
CA LEU A 326 49.09 34.89 32.15
C LEU A 326 50.60 34.56 32.13
N HIS A 327 51.00 33.47 31.46
CA HIS A 327 52.38 32.98 31.45
C HIS A 327 53.03 32.94 30.06
N CYS A 328 52.30 33.30 29.00
CA CYS A 328 52.80 33.30 27.62
C CYS A 328 53.16 34.70 27.08
N CYS A 329 53.41 35.69 27.93
CA CYS A 329 54.00 36.98 27.53
C CYS A 329 55.50 37.00 27.78
#